data_AF-A0A1W2EFF1-F1
#
_entry.id   AF-A0A1W2EFF1-F1
#
_cell.length_a   1.000
_cell.length_b   1.000
_cell.length_c   1.000
_cell.angle_alpha   90.00
_cell.angle_beta   90.00
_cell.angle_gamma   90.00
#
_symmetry.space_group_name_H-M   'P 1'
#
loop_
_entity.id
_entity.type
_entity.pdbx_description
1 polymer ?
#
loop_
_entity_poly.entity_id
_entity_poly.type
_entity_poly.pdbx_seq_one_letter_code
_entity_poly.pdbx_strand_id
1 'polypeptide(L)'
;MMNNNRKDPLLWKKKATAFVIRSHRQLWGRNNEDPLAFLFRMGLSNATIKTLYLGWNKFGQERHWNKWGIQEPHGQNLSGKKDCFLLAAGIIFPHIIEKELKSIWIHPMHPEGQISMVPGSAPGPVLLGDVKKPVVTTTSLFKGLCLFQDHKDTLCVKIVLPESRPKAHTSF
;
A
#
# COMPACT_ATOMS: atom_id res chain seq x y z
N MET A 1 17.68 9.16 9.12
CA MET A 1 16.53 9.63 8.30
C MET A 1 16.21 8.55 7.28
N MET A 2 14.98 8.02 7.23
CA MET A 2 14.61 7.03 6.21
C MET A 2 14.36 7.76 4.89
N ASN A 3 15.25 7.59 3.91
CA ASN A 3 15.16 8.25 2.62
C ASN A 3 13.92 7.77 1.86
N ASN A 4 12.93 8.66 1.70
CA ASN A 4 12.00 8.53 0.60
C ASN A 4 12.81 8.77 -0.68
N ASN A 5 13.03 7.73 -1.50
CA ASN A 5 13.75 7.83 -2.78
C ASN A 5 12.97 8.63 -3.85
N ARG A 6 12.21 9.66 -3.47
CA ARG A 6 11.47 10.53 -4.38
C ARG A 6 12.43 11.55 -4.97
N LYS A 7 12.56 11.56 -6.30
CA LYS A 7 13.24 12.61 -7.07
C LYS A 7 12.31 13.77 -7.37
N ASP A 8 11.04 13.47 -7.65
CA ASP A 8 9.98 14.45 -7.90
C ASP A 8 8.73 14.05 -7.09
N PRO A 9 8.55 14.62 -5.87
CA PRO A 9 7.43 14.28 -5.00
C PRO A 9 6.05 14.62 -5.60
N LEU A 10 5.95 15.64 -6.43
CA LEU A 10 4.69 16.06 -7.05
C LEU A 10 4.29 15.09 -8.17
N LEU A 11 5.24 14.69 -9.02
CA LEU A 11 5.01 13.67 -10.03
C LEU A 11 4.65 12.33 -9.40
N TRP A 12 5.37 11.93 -8.33
CA TRP A 12 5.02 10.72 -7.59
C TRP A 12 3.59 10.79 -7.04
N LYS A 13 3.23 11.87 -6.35
CA LYS A 13 1.88 12.05 -5.79
C LYS A 13 0.82 11.95 -6.88
N LYS A 14 1.05 12.57 -8.04
CA LYS A 14 0.14 12.50 -9.20
C LYS A 14 -0.02 11.08 -9.74
N LYS A 15 1.08 10.34 -9.94
CA LYS A 15 1.07 8.97 -10.48
C LYS A 15 0.49 7.97 -9.49
N ALA A 16 0.89 8.06 -8.22
CA ALA A 16 0.39 7.24 -7.12
C ALA A 16 -1.13 7.43 -6.94
N THR A 17 -1.61 8.67 -6.92
CA THR A 17 -3.04 8.98 -6.82
C THR A 17 -3.82 8.44 -8.01
N ALA A 18 -3.32 8.64 -9.24
CA ALA A 18 -3.96 8.11 -10.45
C ALA A 18 -4.04 6.57 -10.43
N PHE A 19 -2.99 5.90 -9.93
CA PHE A 19 -2.99 4.45 -9.75
C PHE A 19 -4.03 4.00 -8.74
N VAL A 20 -4.10 4.64 -7.57
CA VAL A 20 -5.09 4.34 -6.51
C VAL A 20 -6.52 4.53 -7.03
N ILE A 21 -6.83 5.65 -7.68
CA ILE A 21 -8.15 5.92 -8.27
C ILE A 21 -8.53 4.86 -9.31
N ARG A 22 -7.61 4.54 -10.22
CA ARG A 22 -7.85 3.52 -11.25
C ARG A 22 -8.12 2.16 -10.63
N SER A 23 -7.31 1.74 -9.66
CA SER A 23 -7.46 0.46 -8.99
C SER A 23 -8.75 0.39 -8.17
N HIS A 24 -9.14 1.48 -7.51
CA HIS A 24 -10.43 1.56 -6.81
C HIS A 24 -11.60 1.40 -7.78
N ARG A 25 -11.59 2.13 -8.92
CA ARG A 25 -12.62 1.97 -9.95
C ARG A 25 -12.65 0.56 -10.55
N GLN A 26 -11.48 -0.05 -10.75
CA GLN A 26 -11.40 -1.43 -11.23
C GLN A 26 -12.03 -2.42 -10.25
N LEU A 27 -11.82 -2.26 -8.93
CA LEU A 27 -12.43 -3.14 -7.93
C LEU A 27 -13.96 -3.20 -8.07
N TRP A 28 -14.60 -2.09 -8.43
CA TRP A 28 -16.05 -1.99 -8.63
C TRP A 28 -16.50 -2.13 -10.09
N GLY A 29 -15.59 -2.51 -11.00
CA GLY A 29 -15.89 -2.74 -12.40
C GLY A 29 -16.57 -4.09 -12.65
N ARG A 30 -17.11 -4.28 -13.86
CA ARG A 30 -17.71 -5.56 -14.29
C ARG A 30 -16.67 -6.69 -14.27
N ASN A 31 -17.09 -7.91 -13.94
CA ASN A 31 -16.27 -9.14 -13.92
C ASN A 31 -15.08 -9.09 -12.92
N ASN A 32 -15.28 -8.42 -11.78
CA ASN A 32 -14.32 -8.35 -10.67
C ASN A 32 -14.97 -8.80 -9.35
N GLU A 33 -15.83 -9.81 -9.41
CA GLU A 33 -16.48 -10.43 -8.26
C GLU A 33 -15.46 -11.12 -7.34
N ASP A 34 -14.42 -11.74 -7.91
CA ASP A 34 -13.37 -12.45 -7.17
C ASP A 34 -12.63 -11.59 -6.13
N PRO A 35 -12.08 -10.40 -6.46
CA PRO A 35 -11.42 -9.55 -5.47
C PRO A 35 -12.39 -9.02 -4.40
N LEU A 36 -13.66 -8.76 -4.75
CA LEU A 36 -14.68 -8.38 -3.77
C LEU A 36 -15.02 -9.55 -2.83
N ALA A 37 -15.21 -10.75 -3.38
CA ALA A 37 -15.44 -11.97 -2.61
C ALA A 37 -14.25 -12.28 -1.70
N PHE A 38 -13.02 -12.05 -2.16
CA PHE A 38 -11.82 -12.17 -1.33
C PHE A 38 -11.85 -11.19 -0.16
N LEU A 39 -12.12 -9.89 -0.40
CA LEU A 39 -12.21 -8.89 0.67
C LEU A 39 -13.33 -9.22 1.68
N PHE A 40 -14.45 -9.75 1.19
CA PHE A 40 -15.55 -10.21 2.04
C PHE A 40 -15.15 -11.41 2.91
N ARG A 41 -14.47 -12.41 2.33
CA ARG A 41 -13.90 -13.54 3.09
C ARG A 41 -12.87 -13.09 4.13
N MET A 42 -12.18 -11.97 3.90
CA MET A 42 -11.27 -11.36 4.87
C MET A 42 -12.00 -10.56 5.97
N GLY A 43 -13.33 -10.44 5.92
CA GLY A 43 -14.16 -9.80 6.95
C GLY A 43 -14.47 -8.32 6.69
N LEU A 44 -14.17 -7.79 5.50
CA LEU A 44 -14.38 -6.38 5.20
C LEU A 44 -15.76 -6.11 4.60
N SER A 45 -16.44 -5.11 5.14
CA SER A 45 -17.69 -4.59 4.58
C SER A 45 -17.44 -3.68 3.38
N ASN A 46 -18.44 -3.57 2.51
CA ASN A 46 -18.42 -2.62 1.38
C ASN A 46 -18.19 -1.17 1.85
N ALA A 47 -18.75 -0.78 3.01
CA ALA A 47 -18.55 0.55 3.58
C ALA A 47 -17.09 0.81 3.93
N THR A 48 -16.42 -0.15 4.57
CA THR A 48 -14.98 -0.07 4.89
C THR A 48 -14.12 -0.04 3.64
N ILE A 49 -14.40 -0.92 2.66
CA ILE A 49 -13.69 -0.97 1.38
C ILE A 49 -13.75 0.40 0.68
N LYS A 50 -14.93 1.04 0.65
CA LYS A 50 -15.12 2.38 0.07
C LYS A 50 -14.43 3.48 0.88
N THR A 51 -14.58 3.46 2.20
CA THR A 51 -14.03 4.49 3.11
C THR A 51 -12.50 4.51 3.06
N LEU A 52 -11.86 3.34 3.06
CA LEU A 52 -10.41 3.19 2.96
C LEU A 52 -9.91 3.22 1.50
N TYR A 53 -10.82 3.40 0.54
CA TYR A 53 -10.49 3.51 -0.88
C TYR A 53 -9.67 2.32 -1.41
N LEU A 54 -9.98 1.12 -0.92
CA LEU A 54 -9.31 -0.10 -1.36
C LEU A 54 -9.53 -0.31 -2.86
N GLY A 55 -8.55 -0.88 -3.53
CA GLY A 55 -8.61 -1.11 -4.96
C GLY A 55 -8.15 -2.50 -5.37
N TRP A 56 -8.25 -2.77 -6.66
CA TRP A 56 -7.76 -3.99 -7.29
C TRP A 56 -6.89 -3.62 -8.47
N ASN A 57 -5.63 -4.08 -8.46
CA ASN A 57 -4.78 -4.06 -9.64
C ASN A 57 -4.77 -5.45 -10.26
N LYS A 58 -5.54 -5.62 -11.35
CA LYS A 58 -5.77 -6.94 -11.98
C LYS A 58 -4.49 -7.58 -12.51
N PHE A 59 -3.58 -6.79 -13.07
CA PHE A 59 -2.37 -7.29 -13.72
C PHE A 59 -1.15 -6.53 -13.23
N GLY A 60 -0.03 -7.25 -13.14
CA GLY A 60 1.27 -6.64 -12.89
C GLY A 60 1.63 -5.65 -14.00
N GLN A 61 2.22 -4.51 -13.64
CA GLN A 61 2.59 -3.48 -14.61
C GLN A 61 4.01 -2.98 -14.35
N GLU A 62 4.92 -3.14 -15.32
CA GLU A 62 6.23 -2.50 -15.28
C GLU A 62 6.09 -0.97 -15.42
N ARG A 63 6.83 -0.23 -14.61
CA ARG A 63 6.84 1.23 -14.57
C ARG A 63 8.25 1.74 -14.46
N HIS A 64 8.59 2.74 -15.27
CA HIS A 64 9.88 3.41 -15.16
C HIS A 64 9.98 4.25 -13.90
N TRP A 65 11.10 4.16 -13.18
CA TRP A 65 11.37 4.87 -11.94
C TRP A 65 11.23 6.38 -12.13
N ASN A 66 11.93 6.93 -13.12
CA ASN A 66 11.94 8.37 -13.42
C ASN A 66 10.57 8.90 -13.84
N LYS A 67 9.78 8.12 -14.60
CA LYS A 67 8.41 8.51 -15.02
C LYS A 67 7.39 8.50 -13.86
N TRP A 68 7.80 8.00 -12.70
CA TRP A 68 7.05 7.99 -11.46
C TRP A 68 7.60 8.96 -10.41
N GLY A 69 8.58 9.80 -10.75
CA GLY A 69 9.19 10.74 -9.82
C GLY A 69 10.04 10.07 -8.75
N ILE A 70 10.53 8.85 -9.01
CA ILE A 70 11.33 8.05 -8.08
C ILE A 70 12.76 7.99 -8.60
N GLN A 71 13.72 8.17 -7.71
CA GLN A 71 15.12 7.96 -8.00
C GLN A 71 15.40 6.47 -8.12
N GLU A 72 16.06 6.08 -9.21
CA GLU A 72 16.55 4.72 -9.38
C GLU A 72 17.46 4.32 -8.20
N PRO A 73 17.35 3.09 -7.68
CA PRO A 73 18.31 2.57 -6.72
C PRO A 73 19.73 2.66 -7.33
N HIS A 74 20.65 3.35 -6.66
CA HIS A 74 21.99 3.61 -7.19
C HIS A 74 22.70 2.29 -7.59
N GLY A 75 23.24 2.22 -8.81
CA GLY A 75 24.41 1.39 -9.10
C GLY A 75 24.20 -0.04 -9.65
N GLN A 76 23.07 -0.39 -10.28
CA GLN A 76 23.00 -1.61 -11.10
C GLN A 76 22.61 -1.34 -12.55
N ASN A 77 23.36 -0.43 -13.21
CA ASN A 77 23.64 -0.54 -14.64
C ASN A 77 24.82 -1.50 -14.89
N LEU A 78 24.87 -2.60 -14.14
CA LEU A 78 25.62 -3.78 -14.54
C LEU A 78 24.69 -4.55 -15.47
N SER A 79 24.90 -4.35 -16.77
CA SER A 79 24.43 -5.21 -17.86
C SER A 79 22.96 -5.66 -17.78
N GLY A 80 22.05 -4.79 -18.25
CA GLY A 80 20.76 -5.25 -18.82
C GLY A 80 19.55 -5.31 -17.88
N LYS A 81 19.63 -4.86 -16.63
CA LYS A 81 18.43 -4.71 -15.78
C LYS A 81 17.62 -3.48 -16.22
N LYS A 82 16.37 -3.70 -16.63
CA LYS A 82 15.42 -2.66 -17.05
C LYS A 82 15.29 -1.57 -15.96
N ASP A 83 15.33 -0.30 -16.38
CA ASP A 83 14.94 0.89 -15.59
C ASP A 83 13.43 0.87 -15.30
N CYS A 84 12.98 -0.14 -14.56
CA CYS A 84 11.58 -0.37 -14.22
C CYS A 84 11.45 -0.95 -12.82
N PHE A 85 10.32 -0.69 -12.18
CA PHE A 85 9.79 -1.45 -11.06
C PHE A 85 8.44 -2.06 -11.43
N LEU A 86 8.02 -3.08 -10.69
CA LEU A 86 6.74 -3.75 -10.90
C LEU A 86 5.69 -3.19 -9.92
N LEU A 87 4.57 -2.71 -10.46
CA LEU A 87 3.32 -2.63 -9.68
C LEU A 87 2.68 -4.01 -9.71
N ALA A 88 2.79 -4.77 -8.63
CA ALA A 88 2.27 -6.13 -8.55
C ALA A 88 0.74 -6.19 -8.74
N ALA A 89 0.23 -7.32 -9.24
CA ALA A 89 -1.20 -7.60 -9.19
C ALA A 89 -1.63 -7.84 -7.74
N GLY A 90 -2.80 -7.36 -7.33
CA GLY A 90 -3.24 -7.50 -5.95
C GLY A 90 -4.27 -6.48 -5.48
N ILE A 91 -4.73 -6.69 -4.25
CA ILE A 91 -5.53 -5.73 -3.50
C ILE A 91 -4.64 -4.55 -3.14
N ILE A 92 -5.12 -3.35 -3.47
CA ILE A 92 -4.44 -2.09 -3.22
C ILE A 92 -5.01 -1.49 -1.95
N PHE A 93 -4.11 -1.20 -0.99
CA PHE A 93 -4.42 -0.46 0.22
C PHE A 93 -3.67 0.88 0.22
N PRO A 94 -4.37 2.00 -0.03
CA PRO A 94 -3.79 3.33 0.14
C PRO A 94 -3.87 3.77 1.60
N HIS A 95 -2.75 4.20 2.16
CA HIS A 95 -2.69 4.85 3.46
C HIS A 95 -2.81 6.37 3.28
N ILE A 96 -3.96 6.92 3.68
CA ILE A 96 -4.30 8.32 3.51
C ILE A 96 -4.47 8.96 4.89
N ILE A 97 -3.72 10.01 5.17
CA ILE A 97 -3.80 10.81 6.40
C ILE A 97 -4.11 12.24 5.98
N GLU A 98 -5.15 12.85 6.56
CA GLU A 98 -5.51 14.26 6.29
C GLU A 98 -5.61 14.59 4.79
N LYS A 99 -6.25 13.70 4.01
CA LYS A 99 -6.38 13.78 2.55
C LYS A 99 -5.05 13.68 1.77
N GLU A 100 -3.97 13.30 2.42
CA GLU A 100 -2.68 13.04 1.80
C GLU A 100 -2.36 11.55 1.70
N LEU A 101 -2.08 11.09 0.49
CA LEU A 101 -1.59 9.74 0.24
C LEU A 101 -0.14 9.61 0.74
N LYS A 102 0.07 8.85 1.82
CA LYS A 102 1.38 8.64 2.43
C LYS A 102 2.08 7.42 1.85
N SER A 103 1.38 6.29 1.77
CA SER A 103 1.91 5.04 1.23
C SER A 103 0.85 4.22 0.49
N ILE A 104 1.30 3.32 -0.39
CA ILE A 104 0.44 2.35 -1.06
C ILE A 104 1.02 0.97 -0.82
N TRP A 105 0.18 0.05 -0.36
CA TRP A 105 0.51 -1.35 -0.15
C TRP A 105 -0.26 -2.22 -1.15
N ILE A 106 0.40 -3.29 -1.62
CA ILE A 106 -0.20 -4.26 -2.53
C ILE A 106 -0.18 -5.63 -1.86
N HIS A 107 -1.36 -6.14 -1.52
CA HIS A 107 -1.53 -7.49 -1.01
C HIS A 107 -1.92 -8.43 -2.16
N PRO A 108 -1.08 -9.39 -2.56
CA PRO A 108 -1.46 -10.39 -3.56
C PRO A 108 -2.60 -11.27 -3.03
N MET A 109 -3.52 -11.69 -3.89
CA MET A 109 -4.62 -12.58 -3.47
C MET A 109 -4.19 -14.05 -3.33
N HIS A 110 -2.97 -14.39 -3.75
CA HIS A 110 -2.41 -15.72 -3.64
C HIS A 110 -1.90 -15.99 -2.20
N PRO A 111 -2.15 -17.17 -1.61
CA PRO A 111 -1.75 -17.48 -0.22
C PRO A 111 -0.26 -17.30 0.08
N GLU A 112 0.59 -17.61 -0.89
CA GLU A 112 2.06 -17.50 -0.76
C GLU A 112 2.61 -16.10 -1.08
N GLY A 113 1.75 -15.19 -1.54
CA GLY A 113 2.19 -13.89 -1.99
C GLY A 113 2.54 -12.97 -0.83
N GLN A 114 3.69 -12.30 -0.93
CA GLN A 114 4.11 -11.32 0.06
C GLN A 114 3.53 -9.94 -0.23
N ILE A 115 3.01 -9.28 0.81
CA ILE A 115 2.62 -7.86 0.73
C ILE A 115 3.86 -7.00 0.43
N SER A 116 3.72 -6.07 -0.51
CA SER A 116 4.80 -5.16 -0.93
C SER A 116 4.34 -3.70 -0.87
N MET A 117 5.30 -2.79 -0.68
CA MET A 117 5.03 -1.36 -0.72
C MET A 117 5.40 -0.78 -2.10
N VAL A 118 4.57 0.13 -2.61
CA VAL A 118 4.89 0.83 -3.87
C VAL A 118 6.09 1.75 -3.61
N PRO A 119 7.14 1.72 -4.46
CA PRO A 119 8.29 2.60 -4.27
C PRO A 119 7.93 4.08 -4.20
N GLY A 120 8.69 4.84 -3.42
CA GLY A 120 8.39 6.23 -3.10
C GLY A 120 7.29 6.41 -2.05
N SER A 121 6.63 5.36 -1.58
CA SER A 121 5.77 5.43 -0.38
C SER A 121 6.56 5.82 0.86
N ALA A 122 5.91 6.52 1.79
CA ALA A 122 6.49 6.81 3.10
C ALA A 122 6.59 5.52 3.93
N PRO A 123 7.77 5.20 4.50
CA PRO A 123 7.95 4.02 5.34
C PRO A 123 7.29 4.23 6.71
N GLY A 124 7.13 3.12 7.43
CA GLY A 124 6.60 3.12 8.79
C GLY A 124 5.23 2.46 8.90
N PRO A 125 4.72 2.33 10.14
CA PRO A 125 3.46 1.66 10.40
C PRO A 125 2.29 2.44 9.80
N VAL A 126 1.24 1.72 9.45
CA VAL A 126 -0.05 2.32 9.10
C VAL A 126 -0.81 2.55 10.40
N LEU A 127 -1.27 3.79 10.61
CA LEU A 127 -2.10 4.16 11.76
C LEU A 127 -3.50 4.47 11.26
N LEU A 128 -4.49 3.74 11.77
CA LEU A 128 -5.90 3.94 11.43
C LEU A 128 -6.68 4.35 12.69
N GLY A 129 -7.41 5.46 12.59
CA GLY A 129 -8.16 6.04 13.71
C GLY A 129 -7.43 7.19 14.39
N ASP A 130 -7.94 7.60 15.55
CA ASP A 130 -7.40 8.73 16.32
C ASP A 130 -6.22 8.27 17.19
N VAL A 131 -5.04 8.85 16.96
CA VAL A 131 -3.80 8.53 17.68
C VAL A 131 -3.84 8.84 19.17
N LYS A 132 -4.85 9.58 19.66
CA LYS A 132 -5.09 9.82 21.09
C LYS A 132 -5.77 8.65 21.81
N LYS A 133 -6.33 7.70 21.06
CA LYS A 133 -7.02 6.52 21.62
C LYS A 133 -6.02 5.39 21.94
N PRO A 134 -6.40 4.40 22.78
CA PRO A 134 -5.59 3.21 23.01
C PRO A 134 -5.16 2.54 21.70
N VAL A 135 -3.88 2.18 21.62
CA VAL A 135 -3.27 1.65 20.40
C VAL A 135 -3.22 0.12 20.45
N VAL A 136 -3.83 -0.54 19.46
CA VAL A 136 -3.68 -1.98 19.23
C VAL A 136 -2.76 -2.23 18.06
N THR A 137 -1.74 -3.06 18.25
CA THR A 137 -0.73 -3.35 17.22
C THR A 137 -0.98 -4.72 16.58
N THR A 138 -0.84 -4.81 15.26
CA THR A 138 -0.88 -6.07 14.52
C THR A 138 0.10 -6.07 13.35
N THR A 139 0.50 -7.25 12.91
CA THR A 139 1.35 -7.46 11.73
C THR A 139 0.56 -7.93 10.50
N SER A 140 -0.74 -8.20 10.65
CA SER A 140 -1.62 -8.61 9.56
C SER A 140 -2.44 -7.42 9.05
N LEU A 141 -2.35 -7.15 7.75
CA LEU A 141 -3.14 -6.09 7.10
C LEU A 141 -4.63 -6.28 7.37
N PHE A 142 -5.19 -7.44 7.01
CA PHE A 142 -6.63 -7.67 7.12
C PHE A 142 -7.12 -7.70 8.57
N LYS A 143 -6.36 -8.30 9.50
CA LYS A 143 -6.71 -8.22 10.93
C LYS A 143 -6.78 -6.77 11.41
N GLY A 144 -5.84 -5.93 10.98
CA GLY A 144 -5.84 -4.51 11.32
C GLY A 144 -7.02 -3.75 10.71
N LEU A 145 -7.35 -4.03 9.46
CA LEU A 145 -8.51 -3.41 8.80
C LEU A 145 -9.83 -3.82 9.46
N CYS A 146 -9.99 -5.08 9.88
CA CYS A 146 -11.17 -5.54 10.62
C CYS A 146 -11.26 -4.90 12.01
N LEU A 147 -10.15 -4.86 12.76
CA LEU A 147 -10.11 -4.14 14.04
C LEU A 147 -10.52 -2.67 13.89
N PHE A 148 -10.06 -2.01 12.82
CA PHE A 148 -10.44 -0.62 12.57
C PHE A 148 -11.93 -0.52 12.20
N GLN A 149 -12.45 -1.40 11.35
CA GLN A 149 -13.88 -1.43 11.03
C GLN A 149 -14.76 -1.54 12.28
N ASP A 150 -14.40 -2.45 13.18
CA ASP A 150 -15.25 -2.81 14.32
C ASP A 150 -15.06 -1.85 15.51
N HIS A 151 -13.91 -1.16 15.58
CA HIS A 151 -13.51 -0.36 16.75
C HIS A 151 -12.92 1.02 16.44
N LYS A 152 -13.14 1.60 15.26
CA LYS A 152 -12.62 2.95 14.88
C LYS A 152 -12.95 4.06 15.90
N ASP A 153 -14.05 3.92 16.63
CA ASP A 153 -14.52 4.92 17.57
C ASP A 153 -13.84 4.80 18.95
N THR A 154 -13.16 3.68 19.24
CA THR A 154 -12.54 3.44 20.54
C THR A 154 -11.04 3.14 20.47
N LEU A 155 -10.52 2.73 19.31
CA LEU A 155 -9.12 2.32 19.13
C LEU A 155 -8.40 3.09 18.04
N CYS A 156 -7.08 3.20 18.20
CA CYS A 156 -6.13 3.42 17.12
C CYS A 156 -5.51 2.07 16.74
N VAL A 157 -5.57 1.71 15.45
CA VAL A 157 -4.98 0.46 14.98
C VAL A 157 -3.64 0.75 14.30
N LYS A 158 -2.58 0.12 14.81
CA LYS A 158 -1.22 0.20 14.27
C LYS A 158 -0.87 -1.08 13.53
N ILE A 159 -0.76 -1.00 12.21
CA ILE A 159 -0.39 -2.14 11.35
C ILE A 159 1.09 -2.04 10.99
N VAL A 160 1.87 -3.05 11.39
CA VAL A 160 3.31 -3.15 11.14
C VAL A 160 3.58 -4.19 10.05
N LEU A 161 3.75 -3.72 8.82
CA LEU A 161 4.00 -4.55 7.64
C LEU A 161 5.51 -4.78 7.40
N PRO A 162 5.93 -5.79 6.62
CA PRO A 162 7.35 -6.18 6.50
C PRO A 162 8.31 -5.03 6.11
N GLU A 163 7.90 -4.14 5.20
CA GLU A 163 8.71 -2.97 4.80
C GLU A 163 8.56 -1.76 5.74
N SER A 164 7.73 -1.85 6.79
CA SER A 164 7.59 -0.80 7.81
C SER A 164 8.60 -0.93 8.95
N ARG A 165 9.37 -2.02 8.99
CA ARG A 165 10.42 -2.20 10.00
C ARG A 165 11.62 -1.33 9.63
N PRO A 166 12.20 -0.57 10.58
CA PRO A 166 13.52 0.00 10.38
C PRO A 166 14.49 -1.13 10.00
N LYS A 167 15.29 -0.93 8.94
CA LYS A 167 16.48 -1.76 8.77
C LYS A 167 17.30 -1.58 10.04
N ALA A 168 17.44 -2.63 10.84
CA ALA A 168 18.41 -2.61 11.92
C ALA A 168 19.77 -2.26 11.30
N HIS A 169 20.42 -1.21 11.80
CA HIS A 169 21.80 -0.93 11.46
C HIS A 169 22.61 -2.13 11.96
N THR A 170 22.91 -3.07 11.06
CA THR A 170 24.05 -3.96 11.23
C THR A 170 25.28 -3.10 10.96
N SER A 171 25.82 -2.51 12.03
CA SER A 171 27.20 -2.08 12.06
C SER A 171 28.06 -3.35 11.98
N PHE A 172 28.84 -3.49 10.92
CA PHE A 172 30.05 -4.30 10.90
C PHE A 172 31.23 -3.35 11.04
#